data_AF-A0A6A4CMI1-F1
#
_entry.id   AF-A0A6A4CMI1-F1
#
_cell.length_a   1.000
_cell.length_b   1.000
_cell.length_c   1.000
_cell.angle_alpha   90.00
_cell.angle_beta   90.00
_cell.angle_gamma   90.00
#
_symmetry.space_group_name_H-M   'P 1'
#
loop_
_entity.id
_entity.type
_entity.pdbx_description
1 polymer ?
#
loop_
_entity_poly.entity_id
_entity_poly.type
_entity_poly.pdbx_seq_one_letter_code
_entity_poly.pdbx_strand_id
1 'polypeptide(L)'
;MEPFPGMKVAPTTESLVGRSDQVFNNGGGRMVVCGVVTRPVSEGGGILLISSSKLSKQKFILPKGGLEKHESLERGMRRELVEEGGVSATLKATLDDTTVGDKTYKSFLMHADETFDQWPESMRYRVWFTWDDAITILKGEHPEMAAIVERAHEVAKLHTSASGGEISSLKRRLFTPFANSPRPSQNLFESSSSSSTFSSVTDNMFNTRRIAFKFVAREQGEGVGATVRRSLGSQQLRNLDPFLMLDEFNVGLPGGFPDHPHRGFETVTYMLPTSKGHMRHEDFLGNKGELRPGDLQWMTPGRGILHAEMPANEEKAHGLQLWINLPKAKKIMEPRYQEISRDTVPHVWDDAKKGAKLEYKIPDGHNAFVYTLTGKGKCAGEDVEAHHAIVLEQNGDGVHEMAVRSSFDTNTRDQDPSS
;
A
#
# COMPACT_ATOMS: atom_id res chain seq x y z
N MET A 1 2.78 21.26 8.33
CA MET A 1 4.11 21.08 7.71
C MET A 1 4.78 22.45 7.79
N GLU A 2 6.04 22.56 8.17
CA GLU A 2 6.74 23.85 8.07
C GLU A 2 7.10 24.08 6.59
N PRO A 3 6.96 25.30 6.04
CA PRO A 3 7.26 25.56 4.65
C PRO A 3 8.71 25.23 4.26
N PHE A 4 8.89 24.55 3.12
CA PHE A 4 10.21 24.31 2.51
C PHE A 4 10.27 24.88 1.08
N PRO A 5 11.48 25.19 0.56
CA PRO A 5 11.64 25.69 -0.80
C PRO A 5 11.05 24.72 -1.84
N GLY A 6 10.12 25.21 -2.67
CA GLY A 6 9.44 24.39 -3.69
C GLY A 6 8.17 23.67 -3.22
N MET A 7 7.79 23.78 -1.94
CA MET A 7 6.55 23.23 -1.41
C MET A 7 5.33 23.86 -2.10
N LYS A 8 4.48 23.03 -2.69
CA LYS A 8 3.23 23.45 -3.32
C LYS A 8 2.14 23.52 -2.25
N VAL A 9 1.80 24.73 -1.83
CA VAL A 9 0.74 24.97 -0.86
C VAL A 9 -0.56 25.24 -1.59
N ALA A 10 -1.59 24.46 -1.26
CA ALA A 10 -2.93 24.72 -1.77
C ALA A 10 -3.38 26.14 -1.41
N PRO A 11 -4.06 26.85 -2.31
CA PRO A 11 -4.64 28.15 -1.98
C PRO A 11 -5.51 28.04 -0.73
N THR A 12 -5.39 29.01 0.18
CA THR A 12 -6.28 29.10 1.34
C THR A 12 -7.69 29.37 0.84
N THR A 13 -8.52 28.33 0.75
CA THR A 13 -9.97 28.48 0.63
C THR A 13 -10.52 28.72 2.03
N GLU A 14 -11.52 29.59 2.16
CA GLU A 14 -12.30 29.63 3.40
C GLU A 14 -12.90 28.22 3.58
N SER A 15 -12.40 27.47 4.57
CA SER A 15 -12.95 26.17 4.90
C SER A 15 -14.31 26.41 5.54
N LEU A 16 -15.37 26.21 4.77
CA LEU A 16 -16.74 26.49 5.20
C LEU A 16 -17.29 25.24 5.90
N VAL A 17 -16.95 25.12 7.18
CA VAL A 17 -17.37 23.99 8.01
C VAL A 17 -18.75 24.26 8.60
N GLY A 18 -19.82 23.81 7.92
CA GLY A 18 -21.19 24.04 8.41
C GLY A 18 -22.28 23.31 7.62
N ARG A 19 -23.41 22.99 8.27
CA ARG A 19 -24.62 22.42 7.61
C ARG A 19 -25.68 23.47 7.28
N SER A 20 -25.57 24.69 7.82
CA SER A 20 -26.53 25.79 7.66
C SER A 20 -26.66 26.30 6.22
N ASP A 21 -25.56 26.23 5.47
CA ASP A 21 -25.43 26.84 4.14
C ASP A 21 -25.38 25.82 3.01
N GLN A 22 -25.65 24.55 3.33
CA GLN A 22 -25.73 23.48 2.34
C GLN A 22 -27.05 23.52 1.57
N VAL A 23 -26.98 23.10 0.31
CA VAL A 23 -28.12 22.98 -0.59
C VAL A 23 -28.76 21.60 -0.42
N PHE A 24 -30.09 21.60 -0.38
CA PHE A 24 -30.91 20.39 -0.33
C PHE A 24 -31.83 20.36 -1.55
N ASN A 25 -32.10 19.16 -2.07
CA ASN A 25 -33.09 18.95 -3.11
C ASN A 25 -34.52 19.11 -2.56
N ASN A 26 -35.51 19.14 -3.46
CA ASN A 26 -36.93 19.32 -3.09
C ASN A 26 -37.48 18.23 -2.15
N GLY A 27 -36.82 17.06 -2.08
CA GLY A 27 -37.15 15.97 -1.17
C GLY A 27 -36.43 16.03 0.18
N GLY A 28 -35.71 17.12 0.46
CA GLY A 28 -34.91 17.28 1.70
C GLY A 28 -33.58 16.53 1.71
N GLY A 29 -33.19 15.89 0.60
CA GLY A 29 -31.90 15.22 0.45
C GLY A 29 -30.77 16.21 0.16
N ARG A 30 -29.59 15.99 0.74
CA ARG A 30 -28.42 16.86 0.59
C ARG A 30 -27.84 16.77 -0.83
N MET A 31 -27.53 17.92 -1.40
CA MET A 31 -26.76 18.03 -2.64
C MET A 31 -25.27 17.90 -2.34
N VAL A 32 -24.61 16.98 -3.05
CA VAL A 32 -23.20 16.66 -2.85
C VAL A 32 -22.49 16.75 -4.19
N VAL A 33 -21.38 17.47 -4.29
CA VAL A 33 -20.50 17.44 -5.47
C VAL A 33 -19.50 16.30 -5.31
N CYS A 34 -19.19 15.58 -6.39
CA CYS A 34 -18.31 14.40 -6.36
C CYS A 34 -17.40 14.35 -7.58
N GLY A 35 -16.11 14.15 -7.38
CA GLY A 35 -15.10 14.23 -8.45
C GLY A 35 -14.45 12.89 -8.75
N VAL A 36 -14.48 12.46 -10.01
CA VAL A 36 -13.60 11.42 -10.55
C VAL A 36 -12.43 12.14 -11.22
N VAL A 37 -11.25 12.12 -10.58
CA VAL A 37 -10.09 12.88 -11.06
C VAL A 37 -9.08 11.94 -11.70
N THR A 38 -8.70 12.23 -12.94
CA THR A 38 -7.66 11.53 -13.69
C THR A 38 -6.31 12.24 -13.56
N ARG A 39 -5.21 11.50 -13.52
CA ARG A 39 -3.84 12.05 -13.57
C ARG A 39 -3.21 11.86 -14.96
N PRO A 40 -2.32 12.76 -15.43
CA PRO A 40 -1.54 12.53 -16.64
C PRO A 40 -0.78 11.19 -16.61
N VAL A 41 -0.72 10.50 -17.74
CA VAL A 41 0.01 9.23 -17.88
C VAL A 41 1.51 9.41 -17.65
N SER A 42 2.06 10.56 -18.04
CA SER A 42 3.46 10.95 -17.78
C SER A 42 3.79 11.03 -16.28
N GLU A 43 2.78 11.16 -15.44
CA GLU A 43 2.91 11.15 -13.99
C GLU A 43 2.41 9.85 -13.34
N GLY A 44 2.29 8.77 -14.12
CA GLY A 44 1.83 7.45 -13.66
C GLY A 44 0.32 7.20 -13.82
N GLY A 45 -0.46 8.22 -14.21
CA GLY A 45 -1.89 8.06 -14.47
C GLY A 45 -2.73 7.71 -13.24
N GLY A 46 -3.97 7.30 -13.49
CA GLY A 46 -4.89 6.76 -12.47
C GLY A 46 -5.99 7.71 -12.00
N ILE A 47 -6.79 7.21 -11.07
CA ILE A 47 -7.99 7.79 -10.48
C ILE A 47 -7.76 8.11 -9.01
N LEU A 48 -7.99 9.37 -8.65
CA LEU A 48 -7.83 9.84 -7.28
C LEU A 48 -8.91 9.25 -6.37
N LEU A 49 -8.49 8.49 -5.37
CA LEU A 49 -9.30 8.24 -4.17
C LEU A 49 -8.60 8.82 -2.94
N ILE A 50 -9.40 9.21 -1.96
CA ILE A 50 -8.93 9.74 -0.69
C ILE A 50 -9.43 8.88 0.46
N SER A 51 -8.67 8.86 1.56
CA SER A 51 -9.12 8.24 2.80
C SER A 51 -10.33 8.97 3.36
N SER A 52 -11.30 8.24 3.92
CA SER A 52 -12.43 8.83 4.63
C SER A 52 -11.97 9.68 5.82
N SER A 53 -12.65 10.80 6.06
CA SER A 53 -12.45 11.62 7.28
C SER A 53 -12.70 10.85 8.58
N LYS A 54 -13.47 9.76 8.53
CA LYS A 54 -13.60 8.81 9.64
C LYS A 54 -12.46 7.81 9.61
N LEU A 55 -11.28 8.25 10.05
CA LEU A 55 -10.02 7.47 10.04
C LEU A 55 -10.15 6.07 10.66
N SER A 56 -11.07 5.87 11.62
CA SER A 56 -11.35 4.57 12.24
C SER A 56 -11.94 3.52 11.29
N LYS A 57 -12.43 3.92 10.11
CA LYS A 57 -13.05 3.01 9.15
C LYS A 57 -12.11 2.53 8.04
N GLN A 58 -10.93 3.15 7.88
CA GLN A 58 -9.92 2.83 6.83
C GLN A 58 -10.52 2.66 5.41
N LYS A 59 -11.43 3.55 5.01
CA LYS A 59 -12.17 3.46 3.74
C LYS A 59 -11.65 4.46 2.71
N PHE A 60 -11.69 4.09 1.44
CA PHE A 60 -11.45 5.02 0.33
C PHE A 60 -12.76 5.51 -0.25
N ILE A 61 -12.79 6.79 -0.61
CA ILE A 61 -13.92 7.46 -1.25
C ILE A 61 -13.40 8.35 -2.39
N LEU A 62 -14.31 8.73 -3.28
CA LEU A 62 -14.07 9.86 -4.17
C LEU A 62 -14.04 11.16 -3.35
N PRO A 63 -13.23 12.16 -3.72
CA PRO A 63 -13.35 13.52 -3.20
C PRO A 63 -14.78 14.05 -3.40
N LYS A 64 -15.42 14.47 -2.31
CA LYS A 64 -16.82 14.89 -2.34
C LYS A 64 -17.23 15.68 -1.10
N GLY A 65 -18.03 16.72 -1.30
CA GLY A 65 -18.60 17.46 -0.20
C GLY A 65 -19.91 18.17 -0.53
N GLY A 66 -20.42 18.92 0.44
CA GLY A 66 -21.74 19.53 0.32
C GLY A 66 -21.68 20.71 -0.63
N LEU A 67 -22.67 20.81 -1.53
CA LEU A 67 -22.84 22.03 -2.30
C LEU A 67 -23.37 23.13 -1.39
N GLU A 68 -22.82 24.33 -1.51
CA GLU A 68 -23.26 25.50 -0.74
C GLU A 68 -24.15 26.46 -1.54
N LYS A 69 -25.00 27.24 -0.85
CA LYS A 69 -26.03 28.11 -1.46
C LYS A 69 -25.45 29.19 -2.39
N HIS A 70 -24.20 29.60 -2.17
CA HIS A 70 -23.58 30.73 -2.86
C HIS A 70 -22.52 30.31 -3.90
N GLU A 71 -22.40 29.02 -4.21
CA GLU A 71 -21.43 28.51 -5.19
C GLU A 71 -22.08 27.76 -6.35
N SER A 72 -21.45 27.81 -7.53
CA SER A 72 -21.82 26.94 -8.66
C SER A 72 -21.34 25.51 -8.41
N LEU A 73 -21.95 24.54 -9.10
CA LEU A 73 -21.55 23.13 -8.97
C LEU A 73 -20.07 22.90 -9.29
N GLU A 74 -19.56 23.52 -10.35
CA GLU A 74 -18.15 23.38 -10.74
C GLU A 74 -17.23 24.04 -9.70
N ARG A 75 -17.61 25.22 -9.18
CA ARG A 75 -16.85 25.91 -8.14
C ARG A 75 -16.78 25.07 -6.87
N GLY A 76 -17.91 24.52 -6.42
CA GLY A 76 -17.96 23.62 -5.28
C GLY A 76 -17.09 22.38 -5.50
N MET A 77 -17.16 21.77 -6.69
CA MET A 77 -16.30 20.62 -6.98
C MET A 77 -14.81 20.97 -6.92
N ARG A 78 -14.38 22.07 -7.53
CA ARG A 78 -12.97 22.49 -7.49
C ARG A 78 -12.51 22.78 -6.06
N ARG A 79 -13.36 23.40 -5.24
CA ARG A 79 -13.10 23.63 -3.81
C ARG A 79 -12.87 22.31 -3.07
N GLU A 80 -13.80 21.35 -3.20
CA GLU A 80 -13.72 20.04 -2.53
C GLU A 80 -12.50 19.22 -2.97
N LEU A 81 -12.06 19.33 -4.24
CA LEU A 81 -10.82 18.69 -4.69
C LEU A 81 -9.58 19.25 -4.01
N VAL A 82 -9.52 20.57 -3.81
CA VAL A 82 -8.40 21.21 -3.12
C VAL A 82 -8.46 20.88 -1.63
N GLU A 83 -9.64 20.97 -1.01
CA GLU A 83 -9.84 20.77 0.42
C GLU A 83 -9.66 19.32 0.86
N GLU A 84 -10.31 18.36 0.19
CA GLU A 84 -10.24 16.95 0.57
C GLU A 84 -9.12 16.19 -0.14
N GLY A 85 -8.86 16.52 -1.42
CA GLY A 85 -7.92 15.79 -2.29
C GLY A 85 -6.54 16.40 -2.41
N GLY A 86 -6.36 17.68 -2.07
CA GLY A 86 -5.12 18.41 -2.30
C GLY A 86 -4.72 18.46 -3.77
N VAL A 87 -5.70 18.54 -4.68
CA VAL A 87 -5.47 18.55 -6.13
C VAL A 87 -6.28 19.69 -6.77
N SER A 88 -5.65 20.49 -7.62
CA SER A 88 -6.36 21.35 -8.57
C SER A 88 -6.62 20.56 -9.85
N ALA A 89 -7.78 20.77 -10.46
CA ALA A 89 -8.16 20.00 -11.64
C ALA A 89 -9.10 20.77 -12.56
N THR A 90 -9.03 20.46 -13.85
CA THR A 90 -9.85 21.00 -14.91
C THR A 90 -10.99 20.06 -15.26
N LEU A 91 -12.20 20.63 -15.41
CA LEU A 91 -13.39 19.88 -15.82
C LEU A 91 -13.21 19.29 -17.22
N LYS A 92 -13.53 18.00 -17.37
CA LYS A 92 -13.58 17.32 -18.66
C LYS A 92 -14.99 16.97 -19.08
N ALA A 93 -15.81 16.49 -18.16
CA ALA A 93 -17.22 16.21 -18.42
C ALA A 93 -18.06 16.30 -17.15
N THR A 94 -19.34 16.67 -17.32
CA THR A 94 -20.36 16.47 -16.28
C THR A 94 -20.97 15.09 -16.46
N LEU A 95 -21.18 14.38 -15.35
CA LEU A 95 -21.74 13.03 -15.32
C LEU A 95 -23.18 13.07 -14.82
N ASP A 96 -23.95 12.03 -15.15
CA ASP A 96 -25.32 11.90 -14.66
C ASP A 96 -25.38 11.83 -13.13
N ASP A 97 -26.40 12.49 -12.59
CA ASP A 97 -26.71 12.53 -11.17
C ASP A 97 -26.89 11.11 -10.61
N THR A 98 -26.44 10.90 -9.36
CA THR A 98 -26.71 9.66 -8.62
C THR A 98 -27.36 10.00 -7.30
N THR A 99 -28.55 9.44 -7.04
CA THR A 99 -29.24 9.64 -5.77
C THR A 99 -29.26 8.35 -4.98
N VAL A 100 -28.75 8.39 -3.75
CA VAL A 100 -28.73 7.25 -2.82
C VAL A 100 -29.08 7.72 -1.43
N GLY A 101 -30.15 7.16 -0.86
CA GLY A 101 -30.69 7.58 0.42
C GLY A 101 -31.06 9.06 0.41
N ASP A 102 -30.49 9.81 1.35
CA ASP A 102 -30.69 11.24 1.53
C ASP A 102 -29.69 12.11 0.76
N LYS A 103 -28.94 11.57 -0.21
CA LYS A 103 -27.91 12.31 -0.95
C LYS A 103 -28.12 12.23 -2.45
N THR A 104 -27.92 13.37 -3.11
CA THR A 104 -27.84 13.49 -4.56
C THR A 104 -26.45 13.95 -4.94
N TYR A 105 -25.68 13.07 -5.59
CA TYR A 105 -24.34 13.32 -6.09
C TYR A 105 -24.39 13.97 -7.48
N LYS A 106 -23.89 15.20 -7.56
CA LYS A 106 -23.55 15.94 -8.78
C LYS A 106 -22.11 15.62 -9.14
N SER A 107 -21.92 14.79 -10.15
CA SER A 107 -20.64 14.12 -10.38
C SER A 107 -19.91 14.66 -11.61
N PHE A 108 -18.58 14.73 -11.54
CA PHE A 108 -17.75 15.33 -12.58
C PHE A 108 -16.55 14.43 -12.90
N LEU A 109 -16.23 14.32 -14.19
CA LEU A 109 -14.93 13.82 -14.65
C LEU A 109 -13.97 15.01 -14.77
N MET A 110 -12.86 14.93 -14.05
CA MET A 110 -11.88 15.99 -13.90
C MET A 110 -10.49 15.47 -14.31
N HIS A 111 -9.58 16.38 -14.67
CA HIS A 111 -8.19 16.09 -14.95
C HIS A 111 -7.29 16.91 -14.04
N ALA A 112 -6.41 16.26 -13.30
CA ALA A 112 -5.50 16.91 -12.37
C ALA A 112 -4.54 17.82 -13.11
N ASP A 113 -4.47 19.07 -12.67
CA ASP A 113 -3.53 20.08 -13.17
C ASP A 113 -2.32 20.17 -12.23
N GLU A 114 -2.57 20.22 -10.91
CA GLU A 114 -1.51 20.29 -9.91
C GLU A 114 -1.88 19.50 -8.65
N THR A 115 -0.86 18.88 -8.05
CA THR A 115 -0.97 18.16 -6.78
C THR A 115 -0.19 18.93 -5.71
N PHE A 116 -0.85 19.27 -4.59
CA PHE A 116 -0.27 20.09 -3.51
C PHE A 116 0.35 19.24 -2.41
N ASP A 117 1.46 19.69 -1.83
CA ASP A 117 2.17 19.02 -0.72
C ASP A 117 1.49 19.31 0.62
N GLN A 118 0.88 20.49 0.75
CA GLN A 118 0.11 20.89 1.92
C GLN A 118 -1.25 21.43 1.49
N TRP A 119 -2.32 20.93 2.10
CA TRP A 119 -3.70 21.34 1.80
C TRP A 119 -4.60 21.25 3.05
N PRO A 120 -5.82 21.83 3.02
CA PRO A 120 -6.68 21.99 4.19
C PRO A 120 -6.96 20.70 4.97
N GLU A 121 -7.31 19.59 4.30
CA GLU A 121 -7.48 18.29 4.95
C GLU A 121 -6.30 17.34 4.74
N SER A 122 -5.06 17.84 4.85
CA SER A 122 -3.82 17.05 4.75
C SER A 122 -3.66 15.92 5.77
N MET A 123 -4.60 15.77 6.70
CA MET A 123 -4.74 14.58 7.54
C MET A 123 -5.32 13.36 6.79
N ARG A 124 -6.00 13.56 5.66
CA ARG A 124 -6.40 12.49 4.75
C ARG A 124 -5.20 12.14 3.87
N TYR A 125 -5.08 10.87 3.48
CA TYR A 125 -4.11 10.48 2.46
C TYR A 125 -4.82 10.24 1.13
N ARG A 126 -4.15 10.59 0.04
CA ARG A 126 -4.62 10.42 -1.34
C ARG A 126 -3.85 9.31 -2.02
N VAL A 127 -4.52 8.57 -2.90
CA VAL A 127 -3.90 7.51 -3.69
C VAL A 127 -4.48 7.52 -5.09
N TRP A 128 -3.63 7.31 -6.09
CA TRP A 128 -4.03 7.15 -7.49
C TRP A 128 -4.16 5.66 -7.81
N PHE A 129 -5.34 5.24 -8.26
CA PHE A 129 -5.65 3.86 -8.61
C PHE A 129 -5.81 3.67 -10.10
N THR A 130 -5.63 2.45 -10.61
CA THR A 130 -6.16 2.14 -11.94
C THR A 130 -7.69 2.29 -11.94
N TRP A 131 -8.31 2.42 -13.11
CA TRP A 131 -9.78 2.46 -13.20
C TRP A 131 -10.42 1.24 -12.55
N ASP A 132 -9.90 0.04 -12.84
CA ASP A 132 -10.45 -1.23 -12.35
C ASP A 132 -10.24 -1.39 -10.84
N ASP A 133 -9.09 -0.97 -10.31
CA ASP A 133 -8.83 -0.96 -8.86
C ASP A 133 -9.75 0.01 -8.14
N ALA A 134 -9.93 1.22 -8.68
CA ALA A 134 -10.82 2.22 -8.08
C ALA A 134 -12.26 1.71 -8.01
N ILE A 135 -12.76 1.11 -9.11
CA ILE A 135 -14.08 0.49 -9.17
C ILE A 135 -14.18 -0.64 -8.14
N THR A 136 -13.19 -1.54 -8.10
CA THR A 136 -13.18 -2.69 -7.19
C THR A 136 -13.18 -2.27 -5.72
N ILE A 137 -12.33 -1.32 -5.35
CA ILE A 137 -12.23 -0.77 -3.99
C ILE A 137 -13.55 -0.14 -3.57
N LEU A 138 -14.15 0.68 -4.44
CA LEU A 138 -15.40 1.36 -4.14
C LEU A 138 -16.60 0.40 -4.10
N LYS A 139 -16.64 -0.63 -4.95
CA LYS A 139 -17.82 -1.51 -5.09
C LYS A 139 -18.17 -2.26 -3.80
N GLY A 140 -17.17 -2.59 -2.98
CA GLY A 140 -17.37 -3.29 -1.72
C GLY A 140 -18.06 -2.45 -0.64
N GLU A 141 -17.93 -1.12 -0.69
CA GLU A 141 -18.35 -0.26 0.43
C GLU A 141 -19.21 0.95 0.02
N HIS A 142 -18.96 1.46 -1.19
CA HIS A 142 -19.55 2.61 -1.84
C HIS A 142 -19.96 2.25 -3.28
N PRO A 143 -20.88 1.28 -3.48
CA PRO A 143 -21.29 0.84 -4.81
C PRO A 143 -21.83 2.00 -5.67
N GLU A 144 -22.38 3.04 -5.04
CA GLU A 144 -22.81 4.26 -5.71
C GLU A 144 -21.65 5.05 -6.33
N MET A 145 -20.51 5.10 -5.65
CA MET A 145 -19.30 5.76 -6.16
C MET A 145 -18.61 4.91 -7.21
N ALA A 146 -18.62 3.58 -7.05
CA ALA A 146 -18.14 2.67 -8.08
C ALA A 146 -18.89 2.88 -9.40
N ALA A 147 -20.22 2.99 -9.36
CA ALA A 147 -21.04 3.29 -10.53
C ALA A 147 -20.73 4.67 -11.14
N ILE A 148 -20.40 5.68 -10.32
CA ILE A 148 -19.94 6.99 -10.81
C ILE A 148 -18.61 6.84 -11.56
N VAL A 149 -17.65 6.08 -11.04
CA VAL A 149 -16.35 5.81 -11.70
C VAL A 149 -16.54 5.02 -12.99
N GLU A 150 -17.41 4.00 -13.01
CA GLU A 150 -17.74 3.23 -14.23
C GLU A 150 -18.27 4.15 -15.35
N ARG A 151 -19.22 5.04 -15.05
CA ARG A 151 -19.74 6.02 -16.03
C ARG A 151 -18.66 7.00 -16.47
N ALA A 152 -17.85 7.48 -15.54
CA ALA A 152 -16.72 8.37 -15.87
C ALA A 152 -15.72 7.68 -16.81
N HIS A 153 -15.48 6.38 -16.61
CA HIS A 153 -14.59 5.57 -17.45
C HIS A 153 -15.15 5.41 -18.86
N GLU A 154 -16.45 5.16 -19.01
CA GLU A 154 -17.12 5.12 -20.31
C GLU A 154 -17.02 6.47 -21.04
N VAL A 155 -17.30 7.57 -20.35
CA VAL A 155 -17.18 8.93 -20.90
C VAL A 155 -15.72 9.21 -21.32
N ALA A 156 -14.75 8.83 -20.51
CA ALA A 156 -13.33 9.02 -20.82
C ALA A 156 -12.93 8.25 -22.09
N LYS A 157 -13.35 6.98 -22.23
CA LYS A 157 -13.11 6.18 -23.44
C LYS A 157 -13.68 6.83 -24.69
N LEU A 158 -14.90 7.35 -24.60
CA LEU A 158 -15.57 8.04 -25.72
C LEU A 158 -14.82 9.30 -26.16
N HIS A 159 -14.24 10.05 -25.21
CA HIS A 159 -13.45 11.25 -25.53
C HIS A 159 -12.09 10.90 -26.17
N THR A 160 -11.46 9.78 -25.77
CA THR A 160 -10.23 9.30 -26.42
C THR A 160 -10.50 8.81 -27.85
N SER A 161 -11.65 8.17 -28.11
CA SER A 161 -12.07 7.78 -29.46
C SER A 161 -12.49 8.96 -30.34
N ALA A 162 -13.05 10.04 -29.76
CA ALA A 162 -13.49 11.21 -30.52
C ALA A 162 -12.33 12.08 -31.05
N SER A 163 -11.13 12.00 -30.43
CA SER A 163 -9.90 12.62 -30.95
C SER A 163 -9.27 11.87 -32.13
N GLY A 164 -9.86 10.75 -32.57
CA GLY A 164 -9.40 9.97 -33.71
C GLY A 164 -10.55 9.23 -34.40
N GLY A 165 -11.22 9.92 -35.33
CA GLY A 165 -12.06 9.27 -36.34
C GLY A 165 -13.56 9.15 -36.03
N GLU A 166 -14.35 9.56 -37.02
CA GLU A 166 -15.80 9.54 -37.21
C GLU A 166 -16.69 8.71 -36.26
N ILE A 167 -17.70 9.39 -35.69
CA ILE A 167 -18.82 8.79 -34.95
C ILE A 167 -19.92 8.40 -35.94
N SER A 168 -20.22 7.10 -36.05
CA SER A 168 -21.52 6.63 -36.55
C SER A 168 -22.17 5.61 -35.59
N SER A 169 -23.32 6.03 -35.07
CA SER A 169 -24.47 5.26 -34.59
C SER A 169 -24.27 3.94 -33.82
N LEU A 170 -24.83 3.89 -32.60
CA LEU A 170 -25.81 2.84 -32.27
C LEU A 170 -26.68 3.22 -31.06
N LYS A 171 -28.00 3.22 -31.30
CA LYS A 171 -29.08 3.45 -30.33
C LYS A 171 -29.37 2.14 -29.58
N ARG A 172 -29.41 2.23 -28.25
CA ARG A 172 -30.47 1.80 -27.32
C ARG A 172 -31.07 0.38 -27.50
N ARG A 173 -30.95 -0.46 -26.45
CA ARG A 173 -32.09 -1.22 -25.88
C ARG A 173 -31.82 -1.68 -24.44
N LEU A 174 -32.79 -1.37 -23.58
CA LEU A 174 -32.93 -1.68 -22.15
C LEU A 174 -33.86 -2.90 -21.98
N PHE A 175 -33.60 -3.72 -20.95
CA PHE A 175 -34.50 -4.51 -20.05
C PHE A 175 -35.66 -5.35 -20.66
N THR A 176 -36.05 -6.56 -20.20
CA THR A 176 -36.41 -7.04 -18.84
C THR A 176 -36.66 -8.60 -18.90
N PRO A 177 -37.06 -9.32 -17.80
CA PRO A 177 -36.63 -10.69 -17.46
C PRO A 177 -37.72 -11.78 -17.57
N PHE A 178 -37.38 -13.05 -17.29
CA PHE A 178 -38.36 -14.06 -16.85
C PHE A 178 -37.76 -15.14 -15.92
N ALA A 179 -38.56 -15.50 -14.93
CA ALA A 179 -38.36 -16.53 -13.91
C ALA A 179 -38.90 -17.90 -14.34
N ASN A 180 -38.38 -19.00 -13.77
CA ASN A 180 -39.16 -19.98 -12.99
C ASN A 180 -38.33 -21.21 -12.58
N SER A 181 -38.52 -21.61 -11.33
CA SER A 181 -38.20 -22.90 -10.71
C SER A 181 -39.15 -24.03 -11.16
N PRO A 182 -38.84 -25.32 -10.88
CA PRO A 182 -39.37 -25.95 -9.65
C PRO A 182 -38.45 -26.99 -8.96
N ARG A 183 -38.68 -27.21 -7.64
CA ARG A 183 -38.33 -28.38 -6.79
C ARG A 183 -39.57 -29.32 -6.71
N PRO A 184 -39.64 -30.47 -5.96
CA PRO A 184 -38.74 -31.03 -4.93
C PRO A 184 -38.61 -32.59 -4.84
N SER A 185 -37.68 -33.08 -4.01
CA SER A 185 -37.83 -34.23 -3.05
C SER A 185 -36.48 -34.56 -2.39
N GLN A 186 -36.25 -34.24 -1.11
CA GLN A 186 -36.27 -35.13 0.08
C GLN A 186 -35.40 -36.40 0.00
N ASN A 187 -34.34 -36.46 0.84
CA ASN A 187 -34.22 -37.46 1.89
C ASN A 187 -33.11 -37.12 2.91
N LEU A 188 -33.44 -37.44 4.16
CA LEU A 188 -32.63 -37.37 5.39
C LEU A 188 -31.54 -38.46 5.41
N PHE A 189 -30.44 -38.22 6.14
CA PHE A 189 -29.92 -39.11 7.19
C PHE A 189 -28.74 -38.44 7.91
N GLU A 190 -28.92 -38.14 9.20
CA GLU A 190 -27.86 -37.92 10.16
C GLU A 190 -27.29 -39.27 10.63
N SER A 191 -25.99 -39.32 10.95
CA SER A 191 -25.54 -40.05 12.13
C SER A 191 -24.21 -39.48 12.65
N SER A 192 -24.27 -39.02 13.89
CA SER A 192 -23.17 -38.70 14.78
C SER A 192 -22.60 -39.97 15.41
N SER A 193 -21.28 -40.04 15.61
CA SER A 193 -20.72 -40.85 16.69
C SER A 193 -19.47 -40.19 17.27
N SER A 194 -19.45 -40.18 18.60
CA SER A 194 -18.52 -39.50 19.50
C SER A 194 -17.61 -40.50 20.23
N SER A 195 -16.62 -39.92 20.93
CA SER A 195 -15.70 -40.51 21.93
C SER A 195 -14.36 -40.98 21.36
N SER A 196 -13.23 -40.76 22.01
CA SER A 196 -13.00 -40.62 23.45
C SER A 196 -11.73 -39.83 23.76
N THR A 197 -11.77 -39.16 24.91
CA THR A 197 -10.72 -38.44 25.61
C THR A 197 -9.60 -39.37 26.09
N PHE A 198 -8.36 -39.06 25.73
CA PHE A 198 -7.18 -39.39 26.51
C PHE A 198 -6.54 -38.09 26.99
N SER A 199 -6.59 -37.87 28.31
CA SER A 199 -5.81 -36.83 28.98
C SER A 199 -4.38 -37.37 29.13
N SER A 200 -3.52 -37.01 28.20
CA SER A 200 -2.07 -37.09 28.38
C SER A 200 -1.56 -35.72 28.78
N VAL A 201 -0.65 -35.70 29.73
CA VAL A 201 0.16 -34.56 30.16
C VAL A 201 0.52 -33.70 28.95
N THR A 202 -0.03 -32.48 28.86
CA THR A 202 0.33 -31.54 27.80
C THR A 202 1.69 -30.97 28.15
N ASP A 203 2.74 -31.65 27.66
CA ASP A 203 3.91 -30.92 27.18
C ASP A 203 3.33 -29.86 26.21
N ASN A 204 3.42 -28.58 26.56
CA ASN A 204 2.77 -27.53 25.76
C ASN A 204 3.53 -27.46 24.43
N MET A 205 3.10 -28.29 23.47
CA MET A 205 3.67 -28.35 22.14
C MET A 205 3.59 -26.95 21.52
N PHE A 206 4.73 -26.48 20.99
CA PHE A 206 4.81 -25.17 20.33
C PHE A 206 3.74 -25.07 19.24
N ASN A 207 2.74 -24.22 19.48
CA ASN A 207 1.63 -24.03 18.57
C ASN A 207 2.03 -23.02 17.49
N THR A 208 2.53 -23.53 16.38
CA THR A 208 2.98 -22.70 15.25
C THR A 208 1.81 -21.90 14.66
N ARG A 209 2.00 -20.59 14.49
CA ARG A 209 1.07 -19.69 13.80
C ARG A 209 0.91 -20.14 12.35
N ARG A 210 -0.33 -20.20 11.89
CA ARG A 210 -0.66 -20.57 10.50
C ARG A 210 -0.37 -19.42 9.53
N ILE A 211 -0.16 -19.76 8.26
CA ILE A 211 -0.10 -18.76 7.19
C ILE A 211 -1.51 -18.20 6.96
N ALA A 212 -1.68 -16.90 7.15
CA ALA A 212 -2.91 -16.19 6.82
C ALA A 212 -3.01 -15.94 5.31
N PHE A 213 -1.90 -15.51 4.71
CA PHE A 213 -1.79 -15.22 3.28
C PHE A 213 -0.32 -15.20 2.85
N LYS A 214 -0.03 -15.62 1.62
CA LYS A 214 1.31 -15.51 1.02
C LYS A 214 1.26 -15.17 -0.46
N PHE A 215 2.27 -14.45 -0.93
CA PHE A 215 2.42 -14.07 -2.35
C PHE A 215 3.88 -13.80 -2.70
N VAL A 216 4.21 -13.82 -3.99
CA VAL A 216 5.56 -13.48 -4.47
C VAL A 216 5.67 -11.97 -4.67
N ALA A 217 6.67 -11.35 -4.03
CA ALA A 217 7.03 -9.95 -4.25
C ALA A 217 7.67 -9.78 -5.64
N ARG A 218 7.08 -8.91 -6.45
CA ARG A 218 7.50 -8.65 -7.82
C ARG A 218 8.38 -7.42 -7.90
N GLU A 219 9.28 -7.42 -8.88
CA GLU A 219 10.12 -6.26 -9.17
C GLU A 219 9.29 -5.08 -9.68
N GLN A 220 9.66 -3.89 -9.22
CA GLN A 220 9.12 -2.61 -9.65
C GLN A 220 10.21 -1.54 -9.61
N GLY A 221 10.07 -0.52 -10.45
CA GLY A 221 10.94 0.66 -10.42
C GLY A 221 10.59 1.57 -9.25
N GLU A 222 11.62 2.12 -8.60
CA GLU A 222 11.51 3.13 -7.54
C GLU A 222 12.65 4.14 -7.67
N GLY A 223 12.52 5.29 -6.99
CA GLY A 223 13.54 6.35 -7.00
C GLY A 223 13.93 6.76 -8.42
N VAL A 224 15.24 6.79 -8.70
CA VAL A 224 15.79 7.02 -10.04
C VAL A 224 16.59 5.80 -10.45
N GLY A 225 16.11 5.04 -11.43
CA GLY A 225 16.83 3.89 -11.99
C GLY A 225 17.06 2.73 -11.01
N ALA A 226 16.36 2.71 -9.86
CA ALA A 226 16.43 1.63 -8.89
C ALA A 226 15.29 0.62 -9.12
N THR A 227 15.60 -0.65 -8.86
CA THR A 227 14.62 -1.74 -8.89
C THR A 227 14.52 -2.35 -7.49
N VAL A 228 13.29 -2.52 -7.03
CA VAL A 228 12.98 -3.15 -5.74
C VAL A 228 11.92 -4.23 -5.91
N ARG A 229 11.88 -5.20 -4.99
CA ARG A 229 10.77 -6.14 -4.83
C ARG A 229 9.95 -5.73 -3.62
N ARG A 230 8.77 -5.14 -3.85
CA ARG A 230 7.89 -4.69 -2.77
C ARG A 230 7.02 -5.83 -2.26
N SER A 231 7.13 -6.10 -0.96
CA SER A 231 6.31 -7.09 -0.25
C SER A 231 5.18 -6.41 0.52
N LEU A 232 5.42 -6.01 1.78
CA LEU A 232 4.50 -5.14 2.53
C LEU A 232 4.43 -3.77 1.85
N GLY A 233 3.27 -3.14 1.88
CA GLY A 233 3.01 -1.88 1.18
C GLY A 233 2.65 -2.05 -0.31
N SER A 234 2.66 -3.29 -0.81
CA SER A 234 2.18 -3.61 -2.16
C SER A 234 0.64 -3.56 -2.25
N GLN A 235 0.10 -3.64 -3.46
CA GLN A 235 -1.35 -3.74 -3.66
C GLN A 235 -1.95 -4.97 -2.98
N GLN A 236 -1.18 -6.07 -2.90
CA GLN A 236 -1.60 -7.33 -2.30
C GLN A 236 -1.63 -7.27 -0.77
N LEU A 237 -0.82 -6.39 -0.16
CA LEU A 237 -0.73 -6.23 1.28
C LEU A 237 -0.31 -4.80 1.64
N ARG A 238 -1.29 -3.90 1.69
CA ARG A 238 -1.07 -2.45 1.80
C ARG A 238 -0.53 -2.00 3.15
N ASN A 239 -0.91 -2.68 4.22
CA ASN A 239 -0.45 -2.39 5.57
C ASN A 239 -0.52 -3.65 6.43
N LEU A 240 0.44 -3.78 7.33
CA LEU A 240 0.44 -4.79 8.38
C LEU A 240 0.93 -4.11 9.66
N ASP A 241 0.07 -3.28 10.27
CA ASP A 241 0.43 -2.40 11.40
C ASP A 241 1.23 -3.17 12.48
N PRO A 242 2.43 -2.73 12.90
CA PRO A 242 3.05 -1.42 12.63
C PRO A 242 3.86 -1.33 11.33
N PHE A 243 3.96 -2.38 10.54
CA PHE A 243 4.74 -2.38 9.30
C PHE A 243 3.98 -1.70 8.15
N LEU A 244 4.65 -0.74 7.51
CA LEU A 244 4.08 0.05 6.40
C LEU A 244 4.57 -0.45 5.05
N MET A 245 5.84 -0.87 4.96
CA MET A 245 6.48 -1.29 3.72
C MET A 245 7.66 -2.20 4.02
N LEU A 246 7.93 -3.17 3.15
CA LEU A 246 9.21 -3.86 3.07
C LEU A 246 9.61 -4.01 1.60
N ASP A 247 10.75 -3.42 1.26
CA ASP A 247 11.38 -3.55 -0.05
C ASP A 247 12.69 -4.35 0.06
N GLU A 248 12.87 -5.31 -0.84
CA GLU A 248 14.20 -5.85 -1.16
C GLU A 248 14.77 -5.06 -2.35
N PHE A 249 15.89 -4.38 -2.17
CA PHE A 249 16.51 -3.57 -3.20
C PHE A 249 17.79 -4.21 -3.71
N ASN A 250 18.04 -4.13 -5.02
CA ASN A 250 19.30 -4.55 -5.64
C ASN A 250 19.72 -3.50 -6.69
N VAL A 251 20.42 -2.48 -6.23
CA VAL A 251 20.57 -1.19 -6.91
C VAL A 251 22.05 -0.90 -7.16
N GLY A 252 22.36 -0.37 -8.35
CA GLY A 252 23.72 0.07 -8.71
C GLY A 252 23.69 1.43 -9.40
N LEU A 253 24.85 2.07 -9.50
CA LEU A 253 24.98 3.36 -10.17
C LEU A 253 24.57 3.28 -11.67
N PRO A 254 24.03 4.38 -12.25
CA PRO A 254 23.75 5.67 -11.62
C PRO A 254 22.44 5.70 -10.82
N GLY A 255 21.76 4.55 -10.64
CA GLY A 255 20.50 4.48 -9.93
C GLY A 255 20.64 4.58 -8.41
N GLY A 256 19.54 4.92 -7.73
CA GLY A 256 19.48 5.08 -6.28
C GLY A 256 18.22 5.81 -5.80
N PHE A 257 18.25 6.23 -4.55
CA PHE A 257 17.19 6.99 -3.90
C PHE A 257 17.72 8.41 -3.59
N PRO A 258 17.69 9.34 -4.55
CA PRO A 258 18.15 10.71 -4.33
C PRO A 258 17.28 11.43 -3.30
N ASP A 259 17.58 12.68 -2.99
CA ASP A 259 16.90 13.53 -2.00
C ASP A 259 15.38 13.29 -1.92
N HIS A 260 14.94 12.70 -0.82
CA HIS A 260 13.54 12.40 -0.55
C HIS A 260 13.19 12.54 0.94
N PRO A 261 11.96 12.98 1.27
CA PRO A 261 11.57 13.23 2.66
C PRO A 261 10.92 12.01 3.32
N HIS A 262 11.10 11.89 4.63
CA HIS A 262 10.35 10.96 5.50
C HIS A 262 9.80 11.68 6.74
N ARG A 263 8.65 11.22 7.25
CA ARG A 263 8.03 11.75 8.48
C ARG A 263 7.08 10.75 9.13
N GLY A 264 7.09 10.69 10.46
CA GLY A 264 6.04 10.03 11.25
C GLY A 264 6.09 8.49 11.25
N PHE A 265 7.15 7.89 10.72
CA PHE A 265 7.49 6.47 10.80
C PHE A 265 9.01 6.34 10.88
N GLU A 266 9.52 5.13 11.05
CA GLU A 266 10.95 4.78 11.09
C GLU A 266 11.30 3.98 9.83
N THR A 267 12.54 4.13 9.35
CA THR A 267 13.11 3.30 8.28
C THR A 267 14.23 2.46 8.86
N VAL A 268 14.20 1.17 8.58
CA VAL A 268 15.24 0.21 8.96
C VAL A 268 15.84 -0.33 7.68
N THR A 269 17.07 0.07 7.40
CA THR A 269 17.85 -0.40 6.24
C THR A 269 18.84 -1.45 6.71
N TYR A 270 18.80 -2.65 6.14
CA TYR A 270 19.73 -3.73 6.43
C TYR A 270 20.42 -4.18 5.15
N MET A 271 21.74 -4.07 5.11
CA MET A 271 22.52 -4.55 3.98
C MET A 271 22.72 -6.05 4.07
N LEU A 272 22.39 -6.79 3.00
CA LEU A 272 22.58 -8.23 3.04
C LEU A 272 24.08 -8.55 3.16
N PRO A 273 24.48 -9.52 4.01
CA PRO A 273 25.87 -9.93 4.14
C PRO A 273 26.51 -10.42 2.84
N THR A 274 25.68 -10.87 1.88
CA THR A 274 26.08 -11.32 0.54
C THR A 274 26.15 -10.21 -0.50
N SER A 275 25.83 -8.97 -0.12
CA SER A 275 25.91 -7.81 -1.03
C SER A 275 27.35 -7.59 -1.48
N LYS A 276 27.54 -7.35 -2.78
CA LYS A 276 28.86 -6.99 -3.34
C LYS A 276 29.17 -5.51 -3.18
N GLY A 277 28.15 -4.67 -3.38
CA GLY A 277 28.20 -3.23 -3.14
C GLY A 277 27.71 -2.86 -1.75
N HIS A 278 27.66 -1.56 -1.51
CA HIS A 278 27.19 -0.97 -0.26
C HIS A 278 26.51 0.38 -0.52
N MET A 279 25.76 0.87 0.46
CA MET A 279 25.02 2.13 0.34
C MET A 279 25.76 3.24 1.07
N ARG A 280 25.68 4.47 0.54
CA ARG A 280 26.01 5.71 1.24
C ARG A 280 24.72 6.48 1.49
N HIS A 281 24.66 7.18 2.62
CA HIS A 281 23.56 8.07 2.93
C HIS A 281 24.06 9.45 3.36
N GLU A 282 23.24 10.47 3.09
CA GLU A 282 23.47 11.86 3.49
C GLU A 282 22.11 12.53 3.79
N ASP A 283 22.04 13.33 4.84
CA ASP A 283 20.83 14.08 5.20
C ASP A 283 21.05 15.61 5.21
N PHE A 284 19.95 16.35 5.24
CA PHE A 284 19.94 17.82 5.29
C PHE A 284 20.51 18.45 6.58
N LEU A 285 20.76 17.65 7.63
CA LEU A 285 21.45 18.08 8.85
C LEU A 285 22.97 17.89 8.74
N GLY A 286 23.45 17.33 7.63
CA GLY A 286 24.86 17.05 7.35
C GLY A 286 25.33 15.70 7.91
N ASN A 287 24.43 14.85 8.42
CA ASN A 287 24.78 13.49 8.79
C ASN A 287 25.05 12.69 7.52
N LYS A 288 26.11 11.88 7.53
CA LYS A 288 26.49 11.02 6.42
C LYS A 288 27.18 9.76 6.91
N GLY A 289 27.02 8.69 6.15
CA GLY A 289 27.61 7.40 6.50
C GLY A 289 27.55 6.41 5.35
N GLU A 290 28.16 5.26 5.58
CA GLU A 290 28.18 4.12 4.67
C GLU A 290 27.63 2.90 5.41
N LEU A 291 26.73 2.16 4.77
CA LEU A 291 26.20 0.89 5.27
C LEU A 291 26.80 -0.24 4.45
N ARG A 292 27.74 -0.97 5.04
CA ARG A 292 28.47 -2.09 4.41
C ARG A 292 27.69 -3.40 4.55
N PRO A 293 28.08 -4.48 3.84
CA PRO A 293 27.38 -5.75 3.91
C PRO A 293 27.24 -6.28 5.35
N GLY A 294 26.00 -6.44 5.82
CA GLY A 294 25.64 -6.85 7.17
C GLY A 294 25.42 -5.72 8.16
N ASP A 295 25.67 -4.46 7.79
CA ASP A 295 25.35 -3.30 8.63
C ASP A 295 23.84 -2.99 8.61
N LEU A 296 23.38 -2.35 9.68
CA LEU A 296 22.01 -1.91 9.86
C LEU A 296 21.96 -0.42 10.20
N GLN A 297 21.02 0.30 9.59
CA GLN A 297 20.62 1.64 10.00
C GLN A 297 19.17 1.61 10.46
N TRP A 298 18.92 2.16 11.64
CA TRP A 298 17.58 2.46 12.13
C TRP A 298 17.42 3.97 12.25
N MET A 299 16.75 4.55 11.27
CA MET A 299 16.47 5.99 11.23
C MET A 299 15.05 6.26 11.74
N THR A 300 14.92 7.19 12.68
CA THR A 300 13.65 7.71 13.17
C THR A 300 13.47 9.14 12.66
N PRO A 301 12.84 9.38 11.50
CA PRO A 301 12.56 10.72 10.99
C PRO A 301 11.78 11.64 11.93
N GLY A 302 10.87 11.10 12.75
CA GLY A 302 10.05 11.89 13.67
C GLY A 302 9.30 13.00 12.92
N ARG A 303 9.56 14.26 13.27
CA ARG A 303 8.96 15.46 12.64
C ARG A 303 9.35 15.67 11.18
N GLY A 304 10.45 15.09 10.70
CA GLY A 304 10.88 15.15 9.31
C GLY A 304 12.40 14.99 9.13
N ILE A 305 12.79 14.24 8.11
CA ILE A 305 14.16 14.17 7.55
C ILE A 305 14.05 14.30 6.03
N LEU A 306 14.99 15.01 5.41
CA LEU A 306 15.29 14.94 3.97
C LEU A 306 16.66 14.26 3.82
N HIS A 307 16.73 13.18 3.05
CA HIS A 307 17.97 12.42 2.87
C HIS A 307 18.09 11.77 1.49
N ALA A 308 19.29 11.30 1.16
CA ALA A 308 19.57 10.48 -0.01
C ALA A 308 20.21 9.16 0.42
N GLU A 309 19.89 8.08 -0.29
CA GLU A 309 20.46 6.74 -0.11
C GLU A 309 20.90 6.24 -1.50
N MET A 310 22.21 6.21 -1.74
CA MET A 310 22.79 5.90 -3.05
C MET A 310 23.77 4.73 -2.95
N PRO A 311 23.92 3.89 -4.00
CA PRO A 311 25.06 2.99 -4.08
C PRO A 311 26.37 3.76 -3.98
N ALA A 312 27.33 3.22 -3.24
CA ALA A 312 28.61 3.88 -2.97
C ALA A 312 29.68 3.59 -4.04
N ASN A 313 29.52 2.52 -4.83
CA ASN A 313 30.46 2.11 -5.86
C ASN A 313 29.75 1.46 -7.08
N GLU A 314 30.52 0.93 -8.04
CA GLU A 314 30.00 0.30 -9.26
C GLU A 314 29.32 -1.05 -9.02
N GLU A 315 29.62 -1.70 -7.89
CA GLU A 315 28.97 -2.95 -7.49
C GLU A 315 27.55 -2.66 -6.98
N LYS A 316 26.60 -3.53 -7.32
CA LYS A 316 25.23 -3.37 -6.83
C LYS A 316 25.16 -3.61 -5.33
N ALA A 317 24.48 -2.70 -4.65
CA ALA A 317 24.10 -2.80 -3.26
C ALA A 317 22.78 -3.60 -3.14
N HIS A 318 22.81 -4.68 -2.37
CA HIS A 318 21.66 -5.56 -2.12
C HIS A 318 21.28 -5.51 -0.64
N GLY A 319 20.05 -5.11 -0.36
CA GLY A 319 19.58 -4.94 1.01
C GLY A 319 18.07 -5.01 1.15
N LEU A 320 17.61 -4.79 2.38
CA LEU A 320 16.22 -4.70 2.77
C LEU A 320 15.96 -3.33 3.38
N GLN A 321 14.79 -2.75 3.09
CA GLN A 321 14.31 -1.53 3.75
C GLN A 321 12.90 -1.75 4.29
N LEU A 322 12.76 -1.69 5.61
CA LEU A 322 11.49 -1.88 6.33
C LEU A 322 11.03 -0.54 6.91
N TRP A 323 9.75 -0.20 6.70
CA TRP A 323 9.14 0.99 7.32
C TRP A 323 8.24 0.59 8.47
N ILE A 324 8.44 1.22 9.64
CA ILE A 324 7.72 0.93 10.88
C ILE A 324 7.00 2.18 11.36
N ASN A 325 5.68 2.11 11.45
CA ASN A 325 4.82 3.18 11.89
C ASN A 325 5.14 3.61 13.33
N LEU A 326 5.26 4.93 13.57
CA LEU A 326 5.37 5.45 14.92
C LEU A 326 3.98 5.63 15.56
N PRO A 327 3.85 5.36 16.88
CA PRO A 327 2.67 5.77 17.64
C PRO A 327 2.42 7.27 17.48
N LYS A 328 1.15 7.69 17.49
CA LYS A 328 0.73 9.09 17.29
C LYS A 328 1.55 10.09 18.10
N ALA A 329 1.78 9.81 19.39
CA ALA A 329 2.53 10.68 20.30
C ALA A 329 4.01 10.87 19.92
N LYS A 330 4.59 9.94 19.15
CA LYS A 330 6.00 9.96 18.73
C LYS A 330 6.21 10.50 17.31
N LYS A 331 5.15 10.72 16.52
CA LYS A 331 5.26 11.16 15.11
C LYS A 331 5.88 12.56 14.91
N ILE A 332 6.07 13.32 15.98
CA ILE A 332 6.62 14.68 15.95
C ILE A 332 7.88 14.83 16.82
N MET A 333 8.49 13.71 17.21
CA MET A 333 9.76 13.72 17.95
C MET A 333 10.93 14.20 17.07
N GLU A 334 12.06 14.50 17.70
CA GLU A 334 13.30 14.83 17.01
C GLU A 334 13.80 13.66 16.14
N PRO A 335 14.39 13.94 14.96
CA PRO A 335 15.15 12.97 14.18
C PRO A 335 16.24 12.27 15.01
N ARG A 336 16.47 10.98 14.77
CA ARG A 336 17.64 10.26 15.31
C ARG A 336 18.05 9.10 14.41
N TYR A 337 19.31 8.71 14.52
CA TYR A 337 19.91 7.56 13.86
C TYR A 337 20.46 6.58 14.88
N GLN A 338 20.38 5.29 14.56
CA GLN A 338 21.14 4.24 15.20
C GLN A 338 21.78 3.42 14.08
N GLU A 339 23.09 3.53 13.96
CA GLU A 339 23.88 2.69 13.05
C GLU A 339 24.49 1.56 13.86
N ILE A 340 24.26 0.33 13.40
CA ILE A 340 24.67 -0.89 14.07
C ILE A 340 25.54 -1.64 13.08
N SER A 341 26.83 -1.73 13.38
CA SER A 341 27.77 -2.47 12.53
C SER A 341 27.48 -3.97 12.62
N ARG A 342 27.76 -4.70 11.55
CA ARG A 342 27.63 -6.16 11.50
C ARG A 342 28.20 -6.86 12.74
N ASP A 343 29.38 -6.44 13.19
CA ASP A 343 30.10 -7.06 14.32
C ASP A 343 29.35 -6.96 15.66
N THR A 344 28.38 -6.06 15.75
CA THR A 344 27.56 -5.84 16.95
C THR A 344 26.17 -6.47 16.86
N VAL A 345 25.77 -6.97 15.69
CA VAL A 345 24.48 -7.63 15.50
C VAL A 345 24.55 -9.06 16.06
N PRO A 346 23.70 -9.44 17.04
CA PRO A 346 23.68 -10.80 17.54
C PRO A 346 23.17 -11.78 16.46
N HIS A 347 24.00 -12.75 16.11
CA HIS A 347 23.61 -13.83 15.20
C HIS A 347 23.07 -15.02 16.01
N VAL A 348 21.77 -15.25 15.95
CA VAL A 348 21.06 -16.30 16.73
C VAL A 348 20.94 -17.63 15.97
N TRP A 349 21.54 -17.73 14.79
CA TRP A 349 21.42 -18.90 13.92
C TRP A 349 22.68 -19.17 13.10
N ASP A 350 22.95 -20.44 12.83
CA ASP A 350 24.07 -20.95 12.04
C ASP A 350 23.54 -21.85 10.90
N ASP A 351 23.69 -21.38 9.67
CA ASP A 351 23.22 -22.02 8.44
C ASP A 351 24.01 -23.30 8.07
N ALA A 352 25.04 -23.67 8.84
CA ALA A 352 25.86 -24.85 8.56
C ALA A 352 25.13 -26.19 8.75
N LYS A 353 23.85 -26.21 9.17
CA LYS A 353 23.13 -27.45 9.53
C LYS A 353 21.99 -27.81 8.56
N LYS A 354 22.12 -28.96 7.91
CA LYS A 354 21.08 -29.58 7.07
C LYS A 354 19.83 -29.91 7.91
N GLY A 355 18.65 -29.54 7.42
CA GLY A 355 17.37 -29.83 8.11
C GLY A 355 17.18 -29.04 9.40
N ALA A 356 17.90 -27.93 9.54
CA ALA A 356 17.83 -27.11 10.72
C ALA A 356 16.47 -26.40 10.80
N LYS A 357 15.91 -26.42 12.01
CA LYS A 357 14.59 -25.92 12.35
C LYS A 357 14.73 -24.71 13.25
N LEU A 358 14.03 -23.63 12.92
CA LEU A 358 13.95 -22.45 13.77
C LEU A 358 12.54 -22.37 14.35
N GLU A 359 12.43 -22.45 15.68
CA GLU A 359 11.23 -22.05 16.41
C GLU A 359 11.48 -20.67 17.01
N TYR A 360 10.74 -19.67 16.55
CA TYR A 360 10.85 -18.30 17.04
C TYR A 360 9.54 -17.88 17.69
N LYS A 361 9.59 -17.60 19.00
CA LYS A 361 8.43 -17.13 19.76
C LYS A 361 8.06 -15.71 19.35
N ILE A 362 6.78 -15.48 19.09
CA ILE A 362 6.25 -14.16 18.73
C ILE A 362 5.28 -13.75 19.84
N PRO A 363 5.44 -12.55 20.43
CA PRO A 363 4.53 -12.09 21.47
C PRO A 363 3.06 -12.10 21.03
N ASP A 364 2.18 -12.40 21.97
CA ASP A 364 0.74 -12.45 21.74
C ASP A 364 0.22 -11.12 21.18
N GLY A 365 -0.67 -11.19 20.19
CA GLY A 365 -1.27 -10.03 19.54
C GLY A 365 -0.35 -9.27 18.58
N HIS A 366 0.94 -9.60 18.48
CA HIS A 366 1.82 -9.00 17.48
C HIS A 366 1.51 -9.54 16.09
N ASN A 367 1.45 -8.64 15.11
CA ASN A 367 1.51 -9.01 13.70
C ASN A 367 2.91 -9.52 13.35
N ALA A 368 2.96 -10.53 12.49
CA ALA A 368 4.21 -11.14 12.06
C ALA A 368 4.15 -11.55 10.59
N PHE A 369 5.31 -11.50 9.95
CA PHE A 369 5.48 -11.95 8.58
C PHE A 369 6.89 -12.53 8.40
N VAL A 370 7.04 -13.35 7.37
CA VAL A 370 8.33 -13.90 6.91
C VAL A 370 8.53 -13.47 5.46
N TYR A 371 9.74 -13.04 5.14
CA TYR A 371 10.16 -12.75 3.78
C TYR A 371 11.31 -13.67 3.38
N THR A 372 11.15 -14.44 2.32
CA THR A 372 12.18 -15.37 1.84
C THR A 372 13.09 -14.68 0.84
N LEU A 373 14.41 -14.74 1.05
CA LEU A 373 15.37 -14.10 0.13
C LEU A 373 15.74 -15.01 -1.04
N THR A 374 16.13 -16.26 -0.74
CA THR A 374 16.62 -17.22 -1.73
C THR A 374 16.19 -18.65 -1.38
N GLY A 375 16.34 -19.57 -2.34
CA GLY A 375 16.14 -21.00 -2.11
C GLY A 375 14.68 -21.43 -1.97
N LYS A 376 14.49 -22.59 -1.34
CA LYS A 376 13.18 -23.19 -1.04
C LYS A 376 13.17 -23.72 0.40
N GLY A 377 12.00 -23.77 1.02
CA GLY A 377 11.85 -24.19 2.40
C GLY A 377 10.41 -24.47 2.78
N LYS A 378 10.18 -24.62 4.08
CA LYS A 378 8.84 -24.65 4.67
C LYS A 378 8.69 -23.58 5.74
N CYS A 379 7.61 -22.81 5.63
CA CYS A 379 7.13 -21.86 6.62
C CYS A 379 5.81 -22.36 7.17
N ALA A 380 5.70 -22.53 8.49
CA ALA A 380 4.51 -23.06 9.14
C ALA A 380 3.96 -24.37 8.49
N GLY A 381 4.87 -25.22 8.01
CA GLY A 381 4.56 -26.51 7.37
C GLY A 381 4.26 -26.44 5.86
N GLU A 382 4.04 -25.26 5.30
CA GLU A 382 3.78 -25.06 3.87
C GLU A 382 5.05 -24.79 3.08
N ASP A 383 5.10 -25.27 1.84
CA ASP A 383 6.22 -24.98 0.94
C ASP A 383 6.27 -23.50 0.55
N VAL A 384 7.50 -22.97 0.55
CA VAL A 384 7.82 -21.60 0.18
C VAL A 384 9.06 -21.57 -0.68
N GLU A 385 9.10 -20.60 -1.60
CA GLU A 385 10.23 -20.33 -2.49
C GLU A 385 10.74 -18.90 -2.27
N ALA A 386 11.85 -18.53 -2.92
CA ALA A 386 12.40 -17.18 -2.87
C ALA A 386 11.37 -16.07 -3.18
N HIS A 387 11.56 -14.93 -2.53
CA HIS A 387 10.79 -13.69 -2.65
C HIS A 387 9.31 -13.81 -2.25
N HIS A 388 8.93 -14.81 -1.47
CA HIS A 388 7.61 -14.88 -0.87
C HIS A 388 7.51 -13.95 0.33
N ALA A 389 6.46 -13.13 0.33
CA ALA A 389 5.95 -12.44 1.50
C ALA A 389 4.86 -13.32 2.13
N ILE A 390 5.03 -13.69 3.39
CA ILE A 390 4.18 -14.64 4.11
C ILE A 390 3.69 -13.98 5.38
N VAL A 391 2.39 -13.74 5.50
CA VAL A 391 1.78 -13.19 6.72
C VAL A 391 1.29 -14.32 7.59
N LEU A 392 1.58 -14.23 8.89
CA LEU A 392 1.17 -15.20 9.89
C LEU A 392 -0.08 -14.72 10.61
N GLU A 393 -0.96 -15.66 10.96
CA GLU A 393 -2.07 -15.39 11.89
C GLU A 393 -1.53 -14.96 13.27
N GLN A 394 -2.34 -14.25 14.04
CA GLN A 394 -1.95 -13.81 15.39
C GLN A 394 -2.03 -14.93 16.43
N ASN A 395 -2.82 -15.97 16.17
CA ASN A 395 -3.03 -17.09 17.09
C ASN A 395 -1.88 -18.11 17.00
N GLY A 396 -1.22 -18.36 18.12
CA GLY A 396 -0.12 -19.33 18.24
C GLY A 396 1.13 -18.71 18.87
N ASP A 397 2.02 -19.58 19.34
CA ASP A 397 3.20 -19.22 20.13
C ASP A 397 4.30 -18.53 19.30
N GLY A 398 4.29 -18.73 17.98
CA GLY A 398 5.29 -18.15 17.10
C GLY A 398 5.37 -18.83 15.74
N VAL A 399 6.55 -18.80 15.13
CA VAL A 399 6.79 -19.38 13.80
C VAL A 399 7.76 -20.55 13.88
N HIS A 400 7.50 -21.59 13.09
CA HIS A 400 8.41 -22.71 12.86
C HIS A 400 8.82 -22.76 11.39
N GLU A 401 10.11 -22.59 11.13
CA GLU A 401 10.72 -22.57 9.81
C GLU A 401 11.65 -23.77 9.62
N MET A 402 11.67 -24.32 8.40
CA MET A 402 12.56 -25.41 8.04
C MET A 402 13.15 -25.20 6.65
N ALA A 403 14.48 -25.16 6.56
CA ALA A 403 15.16 -25.11 5.27
C ALA A 403 15.08 -26.47 4.54
N VAL A 404 14.70 -26.45 3.26
CA VAL A 404 14.66 -27.64 2.40
C VAL A 404 15.72 -27.48 1.31
N ARG A 405 16.87 -28.16 1.44
CA ARG A 405 17.85 -28.17 0.35
C ARG A 405 17.28 -29.00 -0.80
N SER A 406 17.21 -28.43 -2.01
CA SER A 406 16.87 -29.17 -3.22
C SER A 406 17.90 -30.28 -3.45
N SER A 407 17.48 -31.43 -3.94
CA SER A 407 18.35 -32.56 -4.29
C SER A 407 19.23 -32.30 -5.53
N PHE A 408 19.44 -31.03 -5.92
CA PHE A 408 20.14 -30.66 -7.16
C PHE A 408 21.47 -29.92 -6.95
N ASP A 409 21.89 -29.63 -5.71
CA ASP A 409 23.21 -29.04 -5.43
C ASP A 409 24.23 -30.12 -4.98
N THR A 410 24.56 -31.02 -5.90
CA THR A 410 25.77 -31.83 -5.82
C THR A 410 26.62 -31.57 -7.06
N ASN A 411 27.13 -30.35 -7.24
CA ASN A 411 28.29 -30.11 -8.10
C ASN A 411 28.86 -28.69 -7.99
N THR A 412 29.37 -28.35 -6.81
CA THR A 412 30.46 -27.39 -6.67
C THR A 412 31.25 -27.78 -5.43
N ARG A 413 32.10 -28.81 -5.58
CA ARG A 413 33.25 -28.95 -4.68
C ARG A 413 34.29 -27.96 -5.16
N ASP A 414 34.69 -27.11 -4.24
CA ASP A 414 35.85 -26.24 -4.32
C ASP A 414 37.06 -26.97 -4.90
N GLN A 415 37.64 -26.41 -5.96
CA GLN A 415 39.05 -26.64 -6.25
C GLN A 415 39.84 -25.56 -5.53
N ASP A 416 40.59 -26.04 -4.55
CA ASP A 416 41.62 -25.35 -3.78
C ASP A 416 42.73 -24.82 -4.72
N PRO A 417 43.05 -23.51 -4.73
CA PRO A 417 44.15 -22.99 -5.53
C PRO A 417 45.44 -23.08 -4.70
N SER A 418 46.01 -24.27 -4.61
CA SER A 418 47.43 -24.44 -4.24
C SER A 418 48.08 -25.61 -5.00
N SER A 419 48.56 -25.32 -6.20
CA SER A 419 49.73 -25.96 -6.84
C SER A 419 50.11 -25.24 -8.11
#